data_AF-A0A532CCW4-F1
#
_entry.id   AF-A0A532CCW4-F1
#
_cell.length_a   1.000
_cell.length_b   1.000
_cell.length_c   1.000
_cell.angle_alpha   90.00
_cell.angle_beta   90.00
_cell.angle_gamma   90.00
#
_symmetry.space_group_name_H-M   'P 1'
#
loop_
_entity.id
_entity.type
_entity.pdbx_description
1 polymer ?
#
loop_
_entity_poly.entity_id
_entity_poly.type
_entity_poly.pdbx_seq_one_letter_code
_entity_poly.pdbx_strand_id
1 'polypeptide(L)'
;DEYRARHRDQRAAEALRRFLETTPVYAIWDDHEVRNDFSGPFDDRMPIGRQALREYWPIRVAADDPDRLYRTVRAGTDLEMFILDTRQYRSRNIDQDGPAKTMLGEKQLQWLLSGLTESSAMWKVIVTTVPLSISKGGSASVPGNDGWAGGPGIPGFERERQVIVDHILGRRVKNVVFLAGDVHYVQANAYDPNGDGIADFHEFVAGPLSAVAGKPTSASVGLRPTTLVNEGGYMNFGLIRVTESSFDVRVLDEDGATRFSHHLSAR
;
A
#
# COMPACT_ATOMS: atom_id res chain seq x y z
N ASP A 1 -0.05 -4.59 -27.11
CA ASP A 1 -1.49 -4.31 -27.31
C ASP A 1 -2.40 -4.86 -26.23
N GLU A 2 -2.12 -6.02 -25.63
CA GLU A 2 -2.96 -6.61 -24.57
C GLU A 2 -3.16 -5.72 -23.34
N TYR A 3 -2.08 -5.17 -22.74
CA TYR A 3 -2.19 -4.26 -21.59
C TYR A 3 -3.08 -3.05 -21.87
N ARG A 4 -2.90 -2.40 -23.03
CA ARG A 4 -3.73 -1.27 -23.46
C ARG A 4 -5.20 -1.69 -23.64
N ALA A 5 -5.45 -2.89 -24.17
CA ALA A 5 -6.81 -3.42 -24.30
C ALA A 5 -7.48 -3.62 -22.93
N ARG A 6 -6.77 -4.17 -21.94
CA ARG A 6 -7.27 -4.31 -20.56
C ARG A 6 -7.58 -2.96 -19.90
N HIS A 7 -6.70 -1.98 -20.06
CA HIS A 7 -6.98 -0.62 -19.58
C HIS A 7 -8.20 0.02 -20.25
N ARG A 8 -8.39 -0.18 -21.58
CA ARG A 8 -9.59 0.31 -22.28
C ARG A 8 -10.85 -0.35 -21.77
N ASP A 9 -10.82 -1.65 -21.55
CA ASP A 9 -11.95 -2.42 -21.04
C ASP A 9 -12.41 -1.91 -19.67
N GLN A 10 -11.48 -1.79 -18.72
CA GLN A 10 -11.78 -1.23 -17.40
C GLN A 10 -12.29 0.21 -17.46
N ARG A 11 -11.69 1.05 -18.32
CA ARG A 11 -12.11 2.45 -18.52
C ARG A 11 -13.41 2.61 -19.27
N ALA A 12 -13.92 1.57 -19.93
CA ALA A 12 -15.21 1.62 -20.59
C ALA A 12 -16.36 1.59 -19.57
N ALA A 13 -16.12 1.12 -18.33
CA ALA A 13 -17.11 1.11 -17.27
C ALA A 13 -17.62 2.52 -16.97
N GLU A 14 -18.94 2.73 -17.12
CA GLU A 14 -19.58 4.05 -16.96
C GLU A 14 -19.34 4.64 -15.57
N ALA A 15 -19.40 3.81 -14.52
CA ALA A 15 -19.15 4.24 -13.15
C ALA A 15 -17.73 4.81 -12.98
N LEU A 16 -16.72 4.15 -13.54
CA LEU A 16 -15.34 4.63 -13.49
C LEU A 16 -15.17 5.91 -14.30
N ARG A 17 -15.78 6.01 -15.48
CA ARG A 17 -15.72 7.24 -16.30
C ARG A 17 -16.28 8.44 -15.55
N ARG A 18 -17.48 8.34 -14.99
CA ARG A 18 -18.11 9.42 -14.20
C ARG A 18 -17.25 9.83 -13.01
N PHE A 19 -16.65 8.87 -12.31
CA PHE A 19 -15.76 9.16 -11.19
C PHE A 19 -14.51 9.94 -11.64
N LEU A 20 -13.87 9.50 -12.73
CA LEU A 20 -12.66 10.12 -13.27
C LEU A 20 -12.91 11.50 -13.90
N GLU A 21 -14.14 11.80 -14.32
CA GLU A 21 -14.52 13.11 -14.87
C GLU A 21 -14.49 14.23 -13.82
N THR A 22 -14.74 13.92 -12.55
CA THR A 22 -14.87 14.93 -11.48
C THR A 22 -13.86 14.79 -10.35
N THR A 23 -13.11 13.68 -10.30
CA THR A 23 -12.27 13.34 -9.15
C THR A 23 -10.82 13.14 -9.55
N PRO A 24 -9.87 13.93 -9.00
CA PRO A 24 -8.45 13.65 -9.18
C PRO A 24 -8.07 12.29 -8.58
N VAL A 25 -7.39 11.45 -9.36
CA VAL A 25 -6.94 10.13 -8.92
C VAL A 25 -5.42 10.05 -8.93
N TYR A 26 -4.85 9.75 -7.76
CA TYR A 26 -3.42 9.50 -7.60
C TYR A 26 -3.17 7.99 -7.66
N ALA A 27 -3.05 7.45 -8.87
CA ALA A 27 -2.88 6.02 -9.08
C ALA A 27 -1.46 5.51 -8.73
N ILE A 28 -1.39 4.26 -8.27
CA ILE A 28 -0.18 3.45 -8.19
C ILE A 28 -0.56 2.02 -8.56
N TRP A 29 0.34 1.29 -9.19
CA TRP A 29 0.10 -0.10 -9.58
C TRP A 29 0.36 -1.10 -8.46
N ASP A 30 -0.15 -2.30 -8.63
CA ASP A 30 0.32 -3.49 -7.95
C ASP A 30 0.73 -4.58 -8.96
N ASP A 31 0.61 -5.87 -8.65
CA ASP A 31 1.03 -6.92 -9.58
C ASP A 31 0.18 -7.03 -10.84
N HIS A 32 -1.14 -6.93 -10.68
CA HIS A 32 -2.08 -7.25 -11.76
C HIS A 32 -2.02 -6.28 -12.95
N GLU A 33 -1.33 -5.15 -12.83
CA GLU A 33 -0.97 -4.29 -13.97
C GLU A 33 0.08 -4.92 -14.90
N VAL A 34 0.83 -5.93 -14.44
CA VAL A 34 1.79 -6.69 -15.24
C VAL A 34 1.39 -8.16 -15.29
N ARG A 35 1.39 -8.84 -14.14
CA ARG A 35 0.94 -10.22 -13.91
C ARG A 35 1.11 -10.60 -12.44
N ASN A 36 0.32 -11.56 -11.98
CA ASN A 36 0.29 -12.03 -10.58
C ASN A 36 1.69 -12.15 -9.95
N ASP A 37 1.85 -11.57 -8.76
CA ASP A 37 3.01 -11.63 -7.88
C ASP A 37 4.37 -11.18 -8.50
N PHE A 38 4.42 -10.42 -9.59
CA PHE A 38 5.70 -10.14 -10.27
C PHE A 38 6.69 -9.32 -9.43
N SER A 39 7.99 -9.57 -9.61
CA SER A 39 9.07 -8.72 -9.07
C SER A 39 9.76 -7.99 -10.22
N GLY A 40 9.74 -6.66 -10.19
CA GLY A 40 10.04 -5.80 -11.34
C GLY A 40 11.35 -6.09 -12.07
N PRO A 41 12.52 -6.15 -11.39
CA PRO A 41 13.80 -6.39 -12.04
C PRO A 41 13.94 -7.77 -12.70
N PHE A 42 12.96 -8.66 -12.47
CA PHE A 42 12.99 -10.05 -12.93
C PHE A 42 11.79 -10.41 -13.82
N ASP A 43 10.99 -9.43 -14.26
CA ASP A 43 9.93 -9.66 -15.24
C ASP A 43 10.06 -8.75 -16.45
N ASP A 44 10.33 -9.37 -17.60
CA ASP A 44 10.55 -8.67 -18.87
C ASP A 44 9.30 -7.93 -19.40
N ARG A 45 8.10 -8.19 -18.85
CA ARG A 45 6.88 -7.46 -19.23
C ARG A 45 6.69 -6.18 -18.44
N MET A 46 7.40 -5.98 -17.33
CA MET A 46 7.25 -4.80 -16.48
C MET A 46 7.35 -3.49 -17.28
N PRO A 47 8.33 -3.27 -18.19
CA PRO A 47 8.40 -2.02 -18.96
C PRO A 47 7.15 -1.77 -19.82
N ILE A 48 6.57 -2.82 -20.42
CA ILE A 48 5.38 -2.71 -21.27
C ILE A 48 4.13 -2.43 -20.42
N GLY A 49 3.98 -3.11 -19.28
CA GLY A 49 2.90 -2.84 -18.33
C GLY A 49 2.97 -1.43 -17.76
N ARG A 50 4.18 -0.96 -17.41
CA ARG A 50 4.41 0.41 -16.93
C ARG A 50 4.07 1.46 -17.97
N GLN A 51 4.47 1.23 -19.22
CA GLN A 51 4.13 2.13 -20.32
C GLN A 51 2.61 2.24 -20.47
N ALA A 52 1.90 1.10 -20.48
CA ALA A 52 0.45 1.10 -20.56
C ALA A 52 -0.19 1.82 -19.36
N LEU A 53 0.30 1.59 -18.14
CA LEU A 53 -0.16 2.32 -16.94
C LEU A 53 -0.06 3.83 -17.15
N ARG A 54 1.09 4.33 -17.63
CA ARG A 54 1.33 5.77 -17.84
C ARG A 54 0.50 6.38 -18.96
N GLU A 55 0.18 5.62 -20.00
CA GLU A 55 -0.68 6.09 -21.09
C GLU A 55 -2.12 6.30 -20.64
N TYR A 56 -2.56 5.55 -19.62
CA TYR A 56 -3.93 5.58 -19.14
C TYR A 56 -4.10 6.39 -17.85
N TRP A 57 -3.07 6.49 -17.00
CA TRP A 57 -3.13 7.26 -15.76
C TRP A 57 -2.23 8.51 -15.81
N PRO A 58 -2.73 9.69 -15.39
CA PRO A 58 -1.98 10.94 -15.45
C PRO A 58 -0.93 11.04 -14.32
N ILE A 59 0.11 10.20 -14.40
CA ILE A 59 1.23 10.19 -13.45
C ILE A 59 2.34 11.08 -14.03
N ARG A 60 2.66 12.16 -13.32
CA ARG A 60 3.73 13.08 -13.73
C ARG A 60 5.05 12.32 -13.87
N VAL A 61 5.75 12.59 -14.97
CA VAL A 61 7.10 12.06 -15.23
C VAL A 61 8.10 12.86 -14.40
N ALA A 62 8.93 12.16 -13.63
CA ALA A 62 9.98 12.78 -12.86
C ALA A 62 11.19 13.12 -13.74
N ALA A 63 11.83 14.27 -13.49
CA ALA A 63 12.94 14.75 -14.29
C ALA A 63 14.21 13.88 -14.15
N ASP A 64 14.39 13.28 -12.98
CA ASP A 64 15.54 12.46 -12.61
C ASP A 64 15.34 10.96 -12.90
N ASP A 65 14.10 10.52 -13.11
CA ASP A 65 13.76 9.15 -13.41
C ASP A 65 12.42 9.09 -14.19
N PRO A 66 12.44 8.88 -15.52
CA PRO A 66 11.22 8.85 -16.32
C PRO A 66 10.30 7.67 -15.98
N ASP A 67 10.84 6.64 -15.32
CA ASP A 67 10.13 5.43 -14.94
C ASP A 67 9.56 5.50 -13.51
N ARG A 68 9.97 6.46 -12.69
CA ARG A 68 9.50 6.58 -11.29
C ARG A 68 7.99 6.77 -11.15
N LEU A 69 7.34 5.86 -10.42
CA LEU A 69 5.92 5.93 -10.05
C LEU A 69 5.67 6.43 -8.62
N TYR A 70 6.57 6.10 -7.68
CA TYR A 70 6.48 6.59 -6.29
C TYR A 70 6.66 8.12 -6.23
N ARG A 71 5.92 8.77 -5.33
CA ARG A 71 5.87 10.23 -5.23
C ARG A 71 5.17 10.69 -3.96
N THR A 72 5.34 11.96 -3.62
CA THR A 72 4.54 12.61 -2.58
C THR A 72 3.35 13.36 -3.17
N VAL A 73 2.27 13.43 -2.41
CA VAL A 73 1.13 14.31 -2.64
C VAL A 73 0.84 15.05 -1.34
N ARG A 74 0.91 16.37 -1.38
CA ARG A 74 0.69 17.21 -0.20
C ARG A 74 -0.60 18.00 -0.33
N ALA A 75 -1.41 17.98 0.73
CA ALA A 75 -2.61 18.79 0.86
C ALA A 75 -2.46 19.73 2.07
N GLY A 76 -2.02 20.96 1.79
CA GLY A 76 -1.81 21.99 2.81
C GLY A 76 -0.81 21.58 3.90
N THR A 77 -1.16 21.88 5.14
CA THR A 77 -0.43 21.51 6.35
C THR A 77 -0.91 20.20 6.97
N ASP A 78 -2.06 19.68 6.52
CA ASP A 78 -2.74 18.61 7.24
C ASP A 78 -2.22 17.24 6.81
N LEU A 79 -1.92 17.07 5.52
CA LEU A 79 -1.63 15.75 4.97
C LEU A 79 -0.45 15.79 4.00
N GLU A 80 0.47 14.85 4.21
CA GLU A 80 1.44 14.45 3.20
C GLU A 80 1.33 12.93 2.98
N MET A 81 1.03 12.55 1.74
CA MET A 81 0.93 11.16 1.31
C MET A 81 2.23 10.76 0.60
N PHE A 82 2.87 9.71 1.09
CA PHE A 82 4.01 9.02 0.48
C PHE A 82 3.47 7.80 -0.28
N ILE A 83 3.30 7.93 -1.59
CA ILE A 83 2.80 6.84 -2.44
C ILE A 83 3.99 5.99 -2.87
N LEU A 84 4.04 4.75 -2.39
CA LEU A 84 5.12 3.80 -2.63
C LEU A 84 4.85 2.95 -3.87
N ASP A 85 5.90 2.69 -4.64
CA ASP A 85 5.96 1.59 -5.59
C ASP A 85 6.60 0.37 -4.91
N THR A 86 5.82 -0.69 -4.71
CA THR A 86 6.27 -1.94 -4.06
C THR A 86 6.39 -3.10 -5.05
N ARG A 87 6.54 -2.81 -6.35
CA ARG A 87 6.75 -3.83 -7.40
C ARG A 87 7.99 -3.57 -8.24
N GLN A 88 8.25 -2.34 -8.66
CA GLN A 88 9.28 -2.02 -9.67
C GLN A 88 10.70 -2.40 -9.25
N TYR A 89 11.01 -2.30 -7.96
CA TYR A 89 12.39 -2.37 -7.45
C TYR A 89 12.65 -3.60 -6.60
N ARG A 90 11.62 -4.40 -6.30
CA ARG A 90 11.73 -5.46 -5.31
C ARG A 90 12.53 -6.66 -5.78
N SER A 91 13.22 -7.30 -4.83
CA SER A 91 13.80 -8.64 -4.96
C SER A 91 12.73 -9.69 -5.27
N ARG A 92 13.14 -10.92 -5.62
CA ARG A 92 12.17 -11.99 -5.85
C ARG A 92 11.48 -12.35 -4.55
N ASN A 93 10.19 -12.68 -4.62
CA ASN A 93 9.40 -13.08 -3.46
C ASN A 93 10.00 -14.28 -2.70
N ILE A 94 10.64 -15.20 -3.42
CA ILE A 94 11.28 -16.41 -2.89
C ILE A 94 12.64 -16.17 -2.23
N ASP A 95 13.25 -15.01 -2.44
CA ASP A 95 14.57 -14.73 -1.88
C ASP A 95 14.51 -14.74 -0.35
N GLN A 96 15.58 -15.18 0.30
CA GLN A 96 15.66 -15.14 1.77
C GLN A 96 15.65 -13.69 2.26
N ASP A 97 14.95 -13.43 3.36
CA ASP A 97 14.99 -12.10 3.97
C ASP A 97 16.38 -11.83 4.58
N GLY A 98 16.82 -10.58 4.51
CA GLY A 98 18.17 -10.19 4.85
C GLY A 98 18.61 -8.90 4.17
N PRO A 99 19.85 -8.43 4.42
CA PRO A 99 20.32 -7.11 3.96
C PRO A 99 20.27 -6.86 2.45
N ALA A 100 20.22 -7.91 1.64
CA ALA A 100 20.15 -7.81 0.18
C ALA A 100 18.72 -7.88 -0.38
N LYS A 101 17.73 -8.32 0.41
CA LYS A 101 16.33 -8.40 -0.03
C LYS A 101 15.67 -7.04 0.22
N THR A 102 15.06 -6.48 -0.82
CA THR A 102 14.46 -5.15 -0.79
C THR A 102 13.10 -5.16 -1.47
N MET A 103 12.14 -4.39 -0.94
CA MET A 103 10.86 -4.10 -1.57
C MET A 103 10.94 -2.80 -2.38
N LEU A 104 11.53 -1.75 -1.80
CA LEU A 104 11.53 -0.40 -2.38
C LEU A 104 12.76 -0.11 -3.25
N GLY A 105 13.83 -0.87 -3.07
CA GLY A 105 15.16 -0.48 -3.50
C GLY A 105 15.71 0.70 -2.70
N GLU A 106 17.02 0.88 -2.76
CA GLU A 106 17.74 1.86 -1.93
C GLU A 106 17.22 3.30 -2.11
N LYS A 107 17.05 3.75 -3.36
CA LYS A 107 16.67 5.15 -3.65
C LYS A 107 15.30 5.52 -3.07
N GLN A 108 14.31 4.64 -3.24
CA GLN A 108 12.96 4.90 -2.74
C GLN A 108 12.89 4.73 -1.22
N LEU A 109 13.62 3.77 -0.64
CA LEU A 109 13.74 3.65 0.81
C LEU A 109 14.29 4.94 1.42
N GLN A 110 15.44 5.43 0.95
CA GLN A 110 16.02 6.68 1.47
C GLN A 110 15.10 7.88 1.26
N TRP A 111 14.46 7.99 0.09
CA TRP A 111 13.46 9.01 -0.18
C TRP A 111 12.31 9.00 0.85
N LEU A 112 11.80 7.82 1.21
CA LEU A 112 10.76 7.67 2.22
C LEU A 112 11.26 8.07 3.61
N LEU A 113 12.41 7.57 4.03
CA LEU A 113 12.97 7.85 5.36
C LEU A 113 13.24 9.35 5.54
N SER A 114 13.88 10.00 4.58
CA SER A 114 14.09 11.45 4.58
C SER A 114 12.77 12.20 4.59
N GLY A 115 11.83 11.84 3.70
CA GLY A 115 10.53 12.49 3.60
C GLY A 115 9.72 12.43 4.91
N LEU A 116 9.74 11.29 5.60
CA LEU A 116 9.06 11.16 6.91
C LEU A 116 9.66 12.06 7.99
N THR A 117 10.98 12.27 7.96
CA THR A 117 11.67 13.15 8.92
C THR A 117 11.47 14.62 8.60
N GLU A 118 11.49 14.98 7.32
CA GLU A 118 11.44 16.36 6.85
C GLU A 118 10.01 16.89 6.74
N SER A 119 9.01 16.01 6.64
CA SER A 119 7.62 16.42 6.50
C SER A 119 7.12 17.21 7.70
N SER A 120 6.66 18.43 7.44
CA SER A 120 5.95 19.28 8.40
C SER A 120 4.44 19.07 8.43
N ALA A 121 3.90 18.13 7.64
CA ALA A 121 2.45 17.89 7.63
C ALA A 121 1.97 17.24 8.94
N MET A 122 0.74 17.50 9.36
CA MET A 122 0.18 16.91 10.57
C MET A 122 0.14 15.38 10.48
N TRP A 123 -0.39 14.86 9.38
CA TRP A 123 -0.50 13.42 9.10
C TRP A 123 0.50 13.02 8.01
N LYS A 124 1.26 11.94 8.27
CA LYS A 124 2.09 11.27 7.27
C LYS A 124 1.42 9.98 6.88
N VAL A 125 0.85 9.94 5.68
CA VAL A 125 0.18 8.75 5.16
C VAL A 125 1.12 8.02 4.21
N ILE A 126 1.41 6.75 4.49
CA ILE A 126 2.22 5.90 3.62
C ILE A 126 1.27 4.98 2.86
N VAL A 127 1.17 5.17 1.55
CA VAL A 127 0.36 4.30 0.67
C VAL A 127 1.27 3.21 0.13
N THR A 128 1.03 1.98 0.56
CA THR A 128 1.72 0.76 0.11
C THR A 128 0.70 -0.13 -0.60
N THR A 129 1.07 -0.87 -1.65
CA THR A 129 0.06 -1.69 -2.35
C THR A 129 -0.20 -3.01 -1.64
N VAL A 130 0.80 -3.53 -0.94
CA VAL A 130 0.71 -4.74 -0.10
C VAL A 130 0.74 -4.39 1.40
N PRO A 131 0.03 -5.15 2.26
CA PRO A 131 -0.09 -4.88 3.69
C PRO A 131 1.17 -5.24 4.50
N LEU A 132 1.34 -4.57 5.64
CA LEU A 132 2.51 -4.68 6.52
C LEU A 132 2.59 -6.01 7.27
N SER A 133 1.44 -6.54 7.71
CA SER A 133 1.40 -7.69 8.61
C SER A 133 0.60 -8.87 8.08
N ILE A 134 0.02 -8.81 6.89
CA ILE A 134 -0.72 -9.93 6.32
C ILE A 134 0.21 -10.73 5.41
N SER A 135 0.40 -12.01 5.73
CA SER A 135 1.13 -12.92 4.86
C SER A 135 0.27 -13.29 3.66
N LYS A 136 0.79 -13.01 2.47
CA LYS A 136 0.25 -13.49 1.21
C LYS A 136 1.28 -14.41 0.57
N GLY A 137 1.00 -15.72 0.57
CA GLY A 137 1.82 -16.68 -0.16
C GLY A 137 1.75 -16.46 -1.67
N GLY A 138 2.77 -16.89 -2.39
CA GLY A 138 2.81 -16.87 -3.84
C GLY A 138 2.16 -18.09 -4.48
N SER A 139 2.23 -18.14 -5.81
CA SER A 139 1.73 -19.24 -6.64
C SER A 139 2.84 -20.23 -7.04
N ALA A 140 2.47 -21.37 -7.64
CA ALA A 140 3.44 -22.30 -8.22
C ALA A 140 4.32 -21.64 -9.31
N SER A 141 3.75 -20.70 -10.08
CA SER A 141 4.48 -19.92 -11.08
C SER A 141 5.37 -18.84 -10.50
N VAL A 142 5.08 -18.39 -9.28
CA VAL A 142 5.77 -17.27 -8.62
C VAL A 142 5.85 -17.56 -7.12
N PRO A 143 6.79 -18.42 -6.69
CA PRO A 143 6.85 -18.87 -5.30
C PRO A 143 7.38 -17.76 -4.38
N GLY A 144 7.13 -17.88 -3.08
CA GLY A 144 7.58 -16.93 -2.05
C GLY A 144 6.41 -16.28 -1.32
N ASN A 145 6.65 -15.15 -0.63
CA ASN A 145 5.55 -14.28 -0.19
C ASN A 145 5.48 -13.01 -1.00
N ASP A 146 4.26 -12.63 -1.32
CA ASP A 146 3.89 -11.43 -2.04
C ASP A 146 3.46 -10.30 -1.08
N GLY A 147 4.32 -9.93 -0.14
CA GLY A 147 3.97 -8.90 0.82
C GLY A 147 5.08 -8.63 1.83
N TRP A 148 4.92 -7.55 2.59
CA TRP A 148 5.89 -7.19 3.62
C TRP A 148 6.05 -8.28 4.69
N ALA A 149 4.97 -8.94 5.06
CA ALA A 149 4.98 -10.03 6.02
C ALA A 149 5.05 -11.39 5.32
N GLY A 150 5.92 -12.24 5.84
CA GLY A 150 6.01 -13.65 5.50
C GLY A 150 5.09 -14.52 6.34
N GLY A 151 5.08 -15.80 5.98
CA GLY A 151 4.31 -16.86 6.63
C GLY A 151 5.23 -17.96 7.18
N PRO A 152 4.66 -19.03 7.76
CA PRO A 152 5.45 -20.13 8.30
C PRO A 152 6.43 -20.71 7.26
N GLY A 153 7.73 -20.55 7.51
CA GLY A 153 8.81 -21.11 6.67
C GLY A 153 9.07 -20.38 5.35
N ILE A 154 8.36 -19.29 5.06
CA ILE A 154 8.58 -18.47 3.87
C ILE A 154 8.63 -17.01 4.33
N PRO A 155 9.76 -16.30 4.21
CA PRO A 155 9.84 -14.91 4.64
C PRO A 155 9.18 -13.96 3.63
N GLY A 156 8.80 -12.78 4.10
CA GLY A 156 8.38 -11.63 3.30
C GLY A 156 9.57 -10.67 3.09
N PHE A 157 9.32 -9.38 3.31
CA PHE A 157 10.31 -8.30 3.28
C PHE A 157 10.43 -7.65 4.67
N GLU A 158 10.38 -8.47 5.73
CA GLU A 158 10.24 -8.03 7.10
C GLU A 158 11.41 -7.18 7.57
N ARG A 159 12.64 -7.48 7.14
CA ARG A 159 13.81 -6.67 7.50
C ARG A 159 13.69 -5.25 6.97
N GLU A 160 13.38 -5.05 5.69
CA GLU A 160 13.23 -3.70 5.14
C GLU A 160 12.01 -2.98 5.74
N ARG A 161 10.90 -3.71 5.98
CA ARG A 161 9.78 -3.19 6.78
C ARG A 161 10.25 -2.70 8.15
N GLN A 162 11.14 -3.44 8.81
CA GLN A 162 11.67 -3.07 10.13
C GLN A 162 12.54 -1.82 10.06
N VAL A 163 13.31 -1.59 8.97
CA VAL A 163 14.06 -0.34 8.79
C VAL A 163 13.13 0.88 8.80
N ILE A 164 11.97 0.79 8.13
CA ILE A 164 10.98 1.87 8.11
C ILE A 164 10.40 2.09 9.52
N VAL A 165 10.06 1.00 10.21
CA VAL A 165 9.50 1.04 11.56
C VAL A 165 10.49 1.61 12.58
N ASP A 166 11.73 1.13 12.57
CA ASP A 166 12.80 1.63 13.44
C ASP A 166 13.07 3.11 13.21
N HIS A 167 12.95 3.58 11.96
CA HIS A 167 13.08 5.00 11.65
C HIS A 167 11.92 5.84 12.21
N ILE A 168 10.67 5.37 12.06
CA ILE A 168 9.49 6.02 12.67
C ILE A 168 9.68 6.16 14.18
N LEU A 169 10.08 5.08 14.85
CA LEU A 169 10.31 5.06 16.31
C LEU A 169 11.51 5.93 16.72
N GLY A 170 12.66 5.72 16.07
CA GLY A 170 13.92 6.38 16.41
C GLY A 170 13.91 7.89 16.15
N ARG A 171 13.16 8.35 15.14
CA ARG A 171 12.95 9.78 14.85
C ARG A 171 11.69 10.34 15.50
N ARG A 172 10.90 9.50 16.19
CA ARG A 172 9.62 9.87 16.82
C ARG A 172 8.67 10.55 15.83
N VAL A 173 8.57 9.99 14.61
CA VAL A 173 7.65 10.49 13.59
C VAL A 173 6.22 10.19 14.06
N LYS A 174 5.45 11.25 14.30
CA LYS A 174 4.08 11.15 14.82
C LYS A 174 3.06 11.06 13.69
N ASN A 175 1.85 10.63 14.04
CA ASN A 175 0.66 10.68 13.18
C ASN A 175 0.87 9.95 11.84
N VAL A 176 1.51 8.77 11.92
CA VAL A 176 1.77 7.91 10.77
C VAL A 176 0.60 6.95 10.57
N VAL A 177 0.12 6.87 9.34
CA VAL A 177 -0.94 5.94 8.92
C VAL A 177 -0.51 5.24 7.64
N PHE A 178 -0.66 3.92 7.58
CA PHE A 178 -0.47 3.13 6.38
C PHE A 178 -1.83 2.83 5.73
N LEU A 179 -1.88 2.93 4.40
CA LEU A 179 -3.02 2.50 3.59
C LEU A 179 -2.56 1.40 2.64
N ALA A 180 -3.30 0.30 2.60
CA ALA A 180 -2.97 -0.86 1.78
C ALA A 180 -4.19 -1.50 1.10
N GLY A 181 -3.92 -2.39 0.14
CA GLY A 181 -4.93 -3.18 -0.58
C GLY A 181 -4.51 -4.64 -0.73
N ASP A 182 -4.55 -5.13 -1.97
CA ASP A 182 -4.05 -6.46 -2.42
C ASP A 182 -4.82 -7.69 -1.91
N VAL A 183 -5.16 -7.76 -0.62
CA VAL A 183 -5.64 -9.00 0.01
C VAL A 183 -7.13 -9.30 -0.19
N HIS A 184 -7.88 -8.38 -0.80
CA HIS A 184 -9.30 -8.51 -1.11
C HIS A 184 -10.22 -8.74 0.11
N TYR A 185 -9.91 -8.11 1.24
CA TYR A 185 -10.81 -8.01 2.38
C TYR A 185 -10.40 -6.80 3.23
N VAL A 186 -11.22 -6.49 4.24
CA VAL A 186 -11.01 -5.37 5.16
C VAL A 186 -10.20 -5.84 6.35
N GLN A 187 -9.11 -5.14 6.64
CA GLN A 187 -8.40 -5.29 7.91
C GLN A 187 -7.90 -3.93 8.39
N ALA A 188 -7.99 -3.67 9.68
CA ALA A 188 -7.30 -2.52 10.27
C ALA A 188 -6.54 -2.95 11.52
N ASN A 189 -5.34 -2.42 11.68
CA ASN A 189 -4.44 -2.77 12.78
C ASN A 189 -3.88 -1.49 13.41
N ALA A 190 -3.85 -1.44 14.74
CA ALA A 190 -3.01 -0.50 15.49
C ALA A 190 -1.72 -1.22 15.88
N TYR A 191 -0.56 -0.62 15.64
CA TYR A 191 0.74 -1.26 15.87
C TYR A 191 1.49 -0.63 17.02
N ASP A 192 2.00 -1.46 17.91
CA ASP A 192 2.89 -1.08 19.02
C ASP A 192 4.19 -1.91 18.91
N PRO A 193 5.08 -1.64 17.95
CA PRO A 193 6.24 -2.50 17.71
C PRO A 193 7.23 -2.49 18.88
N ASN A 194 7.27 -1.41 19.65
CA ASN A 194 8.18 -1.25 20.79
C ASN A 194 7.66 -1.94 22.07
N GLY A 195 6.37 -2.27 22.14
CA GLY A 195 5.74 -3.00 23.23
C GLY A 195 5.52 -2.17 24.50
N ASP A 196 5.40 -0.84 24.39
CA ASP A 196 5.20 0.07 25.52
C ASP A 196 3.72 0.23 25.92
N GLY A 197 2.81 -0.42 25.17
CA GLY A 197 1.37 -0.38 25.39
C GLY A 197 0.65 0.76 24.64
N ILE A 198 1.38 1.55 23.84
CA ILE A 198 0.84 2.66 23.06
C ILE A 198 1.08 2.38 21.57
N ALA A 199 0.00 2.37 20.77
CA ALA A 199 0.15 2.22 19.33
C ALA A 199 0.94 3.39 18.72
N ASP A 200 1.98 3.13 17.93
CA ASP A 200 2.80 4.14 17.25
C ASP A 200 2.18 4.59 15.93
N PHE A 201 1.54 3.68 15.19
CA PHE A 201 0.90 3.94 13.90
C PHE A 201 -0.23 2.94 13.62
N HIS A 202 -1.03 3.23 12.60
CA HIS A 202 -2.17 2.41 12.20
C HIS A 202 -2.04 2.00 10.73
N GLU A 203 -2.57 0.83 10.37
CA GLU A 203 -2.79 0.42 8.98
C GLU A 203 -4.27 0.21 8.73
N PHE A 204 -4.74 0.70 7.59
CA PHE A 204 -6.08 0.42 7.06
C PHE A 204 -5.97 -0.24 5.69
N VAL A 205 -6.46 -1.47 5.61
CA VAL A 205 -6.51 -2.29 4.41
C VAL A 205 -7.96 -2.33 3.92
N ALA A 206 -8.16 -1.97 2.65
CA ALA A 206 -9.47 -1.99 2.02
C ALA A 206 -9.40 -2.64 0.63
N GLY A 207 -10.55 -3.10 0.17
CA GLY A 207 -10.73 -3.85 -1.05
C GLY A 207 -11.44 -5.19 -0.79
N PRO A 208 -11.96 -5.82 -1.85
CA PRO A 208 -11.80 -5.42 -3.24
C PRO A 208 -12.95 -4.52 -3.71
N LEU A 209 -12.70 -3.68 -4.72
CA LEU A 209 -13.77 -2.94 -5.40
C LEU A 209 -14.55 -3.83 -6.39
N SER A 210 -13.87 -4.78 -7.04
CA SER A 210 -14.46 -5.59 -8.12
C SER A 210 -13.72 -6.91 -8.37
N ALA A 211 -12.93 -7.38 -7.40
CA ALA A 211 -12.20 -8.64 -7.47
C ALA A 211 -12.86 -9.70 -6.58
N VAL A 212 -12.50 -10.97 -6.75
CA VAL A 212 -13.00 -12.05 -5.89
C VAL A 212 -12.56 -11.80 -4.45
N ALA A 213 -13.50 -11.87 -3.51
CA ALA A 213 -13.22 -11.69 -2.08
C ALA A 213 -12.14 -12.67 -1.59
N GLY A 214 -11.15 -12.12 -0.90
CA GLY A 214 -10.10 -12.87 -0.24
C GLY A 214 -10.57 -13.48 1.07
N LYS A 215 -9.74 -14.35 1.63
CA LYS A 215 -10.02 -14.98 2.92
C LYS A 215 -9.34 -14.18 4.04
N PRO A 216 -10.11 -13.65 5.01
CA PRO A 216 -9.55 -12.99 6.18
C PRO A 216 -8.46 -13.84 6.84
N THR A 217 -7.29 -13.23 7.03
CA THR A 217 -6.11 -13.88 7.62
C THR A 217 -5.66 -13.04 8.80
N SER A 218 -5.29 -13.70 9.91
CA SER A 218 -4.78 -12.99 11.09
C SER A 218 -3.49 -12.25 10.77
N ALA A 219 -3.34 -11.05 11.32
CA ALA A 219 -2.09 -10.31 11.22
C ALA A 219 -0.94 -11.09 11.88
N SER A 220 0.22 -11.07 11.22
CA SER A 220 1.47 -11.58 11.79
C SER A 220 1.88 -10.76 13.01
N VAL A 221 2.44 -11.45 14.01
CA VAL A 221 2.71 -10.85 15.33
C VAL A 221 3.94 -9.93 15.37
N GLY A 222 4.70 -9.82 14.26
CA GLY A 222 6.00 -9.16 14.23
C GLY A 222 5.99 -7.66 14.57
N LEU A 223 4.85 -6.99 14.39
CA LEU A 223 4.64 -5.58 14.76
C LEU A 223 3.72 -5.40 15.98
N ARG A 224 3.42 -6.49 16.69
CA ARG A 224 2.48 -6.51 17.83
C ARG A 224 1.16 -5.80 17.49
N PRO A 225 0.46 -6.24 16.42
CA PRO A 225 -0.81 -5.63 16.04
C PRO A 225 -1.88 -5.85 17.11
N THR A 226 -2.68 -4.81 17.34
CA THR A 226 -4.06 -4.94 17.81
C THR A 226 -4.98 -4.81 16.60
N THR A 227 -5.59 -5.93 16.20
CA THR A 227 -6.55 -5.95 15.09
C THR A 227 -7.88 -5.31 15.49
N LEU A 228 -8.27 -4.27 14.77
CA LEU A 228 -9.48 -3.47 15.00
C LEU A 228 -10.68 -4.00 14.22
N VAL A 229 -10.44 -4.55 13.02
CA VAL A 229 -11.43 -5.24 12.19
C VAL A 229 -10.71 -6.26 11.29
N ASN A 230 -11.38 -7.36 10.97
CA ASN A 230 -10.90 -8.36 10.02
C ASN A 230 -12.11 -9.06 9.37
N GLU A 231 -12.61 -8.51 8.28
CA GLU A 231 -13.86 -8.93 7.64
C GLU A 231 -13.69 -9.03 6.13
N GLY A 232 -14.38 -9.97 5.49
CA GLY A 232 -14.40 -10.11 4.04
C GLY A 232 -15.75 -10.63 3.54
N GLY A 233 -15.81 -10.94 2.24
CA GLY A 233 -17.03 -11.47 1.60
C GLY A 233 -17.96 -10.43 0.99
N TYR A 234 -17.50 -9.18 0.87
CA TYR A 234 -18.23 -8.07 0.25
C TYR A 234 -17.26 -7.14 -0.49
N MET A 235 -17.76 -6.39 -1.47
CA MET A 235 -16.95 -5.37 -2.15
C MET A 235 -16.90 -4.12 -1.28
N ASN A 236 -15.80 -3.39 -1.29
CA ASN A 236 -15.69 -2.20 -0.44
C ASN A 236 -14.66 -1.20 -0.94
N PHE A 237 -14.72 -0.01 -0.35
CA PHE A 237 -13.66 0.99 -0.42
C PHE A 237 -13.54 1.77 0.89
N GLY A 238 -12.35 2.32 1.12
CA GLY A 238 -12.09 3.23 2.24
C GLY A 238 -12.45 4.67 1.89
N LEU A 239 -13.05 5.37 2.85
CA LEU A 239 -13.29 6.81 2.81
C LEU A 239 -12.60 7.45 4.02
N ILE A 240 -11.76 8.44 3.76
CA ILE A 240 -10.95 9.09 4.78
C ILE A 240 -11.26 10.58 4.79
N ARG A 241 -11.47 11.14 5.99
CA ARG A 241 -11.50 12.58 6.23
C ARG A 241 -10.32 12.95 7.13
N VAL A 242 -9.52 13.90 6.68
CA VAL A 242 -8.34 14.39 7.40
C VAL A 242 -8.55 15.85 7.76
N THR A 243 -8.17 16.22 8.97
CA THR A 243 -8.09 17.59 9.46
C THR A 243 -6.78 17.80 10.23
N GLU A 244 -6.52 19.03 10.67
CA GLU A 244 -5.37 19.34 11.54
C GLU A 244 -5.38 18.58 12.89
N SER A 245 -6.50 17.99 13.30
CA SER A 245 -6.63 17.32 14.60
C SER A 245 -7.17 15.90 14.54
N SER A 246 -7.72 15.47 13.39
CA SER A 246 -8.34 14.16 13.23
C SER A 246 -7.99 13.45 11.93
N PHE A 247 -7.98 12.13 12.00
CA PHE A 247 -7.97 11.22 10.86
C PHE A 247 -9.11 10.21 11.04
N ASP A 248 -10.19 10.44 10.31
CA ASP A 248 -11.42 9.68 10.39
C ASP A 248 -11.52 8.70 9.21
N VAL A 249 -11.56 7.41 9.51
CA VAL A 249 -11.64 6.33 8.51
C VAL A 249 -13.02 5.71 8.55
N ARG A 250 -13.57 5.44 7.36
CA ARG A 250 -14.72 4.55 7.17
C ARG A 250 -14.43 3.56 6.07
N VAL A 251 -14.95 2.36 6.21
CA VAL A 251 -15.04 1.38 5.11
C VAL A 251 -16.50 1.22 4.76
N LEU A 252 -16.83 1.42 3.50
CA LEU A 252 -18.18 1.31 2.95
C LEU A 252 -18.27 0.06 2.07
N ASP A 253 -19.35 -0.70 2.19
CA ASP A 253 -19.65 -1.81 1.27
C ASP A 253 -20.30 -1.32 -0.05
N GLU A 254 -20.60 -2.26 -0.96
CA GLU A 254 -21.25 -1.97 -2.24
C GLU A 254 -22.63 -1.32 -2.14
N ASP A 255 -23.33 -1.51 -1.02
CA ASP A 255 -24.64 -0.90 -0.74
C ASP A 255 -24.51 0.48 -0.08
N GLY A 256 -23.28 0.93 0.20
CA GLY A 256 -22.97 2.19 0.86
C GLY A 256 -23.11 2.15 2.39
N ALA A 257 -23.31 0.97 2.98
CA ALA A 257 -23.36 0.82 4.43
C ALA A 257 -21.95 0.89 5.03
N THR A 258 -21.83 1.54 6.19
CA THR A 258 -20.56 1.60 6.93
C THR A 258 -20.31 0.28 7.64
N ARG A 259 -19.26 -0.42 7.23
CA ARG A 259 -18.81 -1.70 7.81
C ARG A 259 -17.86 -1.50 8.98
N PHE A 260 -17.03 -0.48 8.89
CA PHE A 260 -16.05 -0.13 9.90
C PHE A 260 -15.87 1.39 9.94
N SER A 261 -15.63 1.92 11.14
CA SER A 261 -15.24 3.31 11.33
C SER A 261 -14.21 3.42 12.45
N HIS A 262 -13.23 4.29 12.29
CA HIS A 262 -12.22 4.55 13.31
C HIS A 262 -11.81 6.02 13.32
N HIS A 263 -11.63 6.57 14.51
CA HIS A 263 -11.20 7.95 14.72
C HIS A 263 -9.81 7.95 15.36
N LEU A 264 -8.89 8.70 14.76
CA LEU A 264 -7.58 8.99 15.34
C LEU A 264 -7.49 10.48 15.66
N SER A 265 -6.98 10.80 16.85
CA SER A 265 -6.64 12.17 17.22
C SER A 265 -5.14 12.42 17.00
N ALA A 266 -4.79 13.62 16.53
CA ALA A 266 -3.40 14.02 16.33
C ALA A 266 -2.62 14.07 17.66
N ARG A 267 -1.33 13.71 17.61
CA ARG A 267 -0.38 13.67 18.74
C ARG A 267 0.76 14.68 18.60
#